data_AF-A0A939AK28-F1
#
_entry.id   AF-A0A939AK28-F1
#
_cell.length_a   1.000
_cell.length_b   1.000
_cell.length_c   1.000
_cell.angle_alpha   90.00
_cell.angle_beta   90.00
_cell.angle_gamma   90.00
#
_symmetry.space_group_name_H-M   'P 1'
#
loop_
_entity.id
_entity.type
_entity.pdbx_description
1 polymer ?
#
loop_
_entity_poly.entity_id
_entity_poly.type
_entity_poly.pdbx_seq_one_letter_code
_entity_poly.pdbx_strand_id
1 'polypeptide(L)' 'MSEESKCPVTGHAGMTSASRGTSNREWWPNQLNLNILHQHAPASNPMGPGFNYAEEFKKLDLAAVKEDL' A
#
# COMPACT_ATOMS: atom_id res chain seq x y z
N MET A 1 3.37 25.64 14.05
CA MET A 1 4.00 24.42 14.59
C MET A 1 2.99 23.30 14.34
N SER A 2 3.15 22.58 13.24
CA SER A 2 2.13 21.65 12.74
C SER A 2 2.05 20.45 13.68
N GLU A 3 0.88 20.22 14.28
CA GLU A 3 0.57 19.03 15.04
C GLU A 3 0.60 17.83 14.09
N GLU A 4 1.72 17.11 14.08
CA GLU A 4 1.86 15.84 13.38
C GLU A 4 0.79 14.87 13.88
N SER A 5 0.07 14.25 12.94
CA SER A 5 -0.98 13.26 13.16
C SER A 5 -0.44 11.96 13.79
N LYS A 6 0.13 12.04 15.00
CA LYS A 6 0.43 10.90 15.85
C LYS A 6 -0.84 10.56 16.61
N CYS A 7 -1.51 9.47 16.20
CA CYS A 7 -2.73 8.99 16.84
C CYS A 7 -2.58 8.93 18.37
N PRO A 8 -3.32 9.75 19.14
CA PRO A 8 -3.11 9.88 20.59
C PRO A 8 -3.78 8.77 21.43
N VAL A 9 -4.62 7.92 20.81
CA VAL A 9 -5.39 6.85 21.49
C VAL A 9 -5.18 5.49 20.80
N THR A 10 -3.93 5.07 20.59
CA THR A 10 -3.60 3.66 20.23
C THR A 10 -2.42 3.10 21.03
N GLY A 11 -2.18 3.68 22.20
CA GLY A 11 -1.38 3.04 23.23
C GLY A 11 -2.10 1.81 23.78
N HIS A 12 -1.77 0.62 23.28
CA HIS A 12 -1.95 -0.68 23.96
C HIS A 12 -3.29 -1.44 23.84
N ALA A 13 -3.91 -1.53 22.67
CA ALA A 13 -4.80 -2.67 22.39
C ALA A 13 -4.89 -2.96 20.88
N GLY A 14 -4.29 -4.08 20.46
CA GLY A 14 -4.61 -4.73 19.19
C GLY A 14 -3.79 -4.30 17.97
N MET A 15 -2.49 -4.59 17.94
CA MET A 15 -1.75 -4.74 16.68
C MET A 15 -0.66 -5.80 16.82
N THR A 16 -0.96 -7.00 16.37
CA THR A 16 0.06 -7.98 15.97
C THR A 16 0.65 -7.51 14.64
N SER A 17 1.62 -6.59 14.66
CA SER A 17 2.31 -6.15 13.45
C SER A 17 3.83 -6.15 13.64
N ALA A 18 4.54 -6.71 12.67
CA ALA A 18 5.92 -7.18 12.76
C ALA A 18 7.02 -6.10 12.81
N SER A 19 6.74 -4.86 13.22
CA SER A 19 7.75 -3.79 13.22
C SER A 19 7.45 -2.74 14.28
N ARG A 20 8.02 -2.92 15.48
CA ARG A 20 7.84 -2.04 16.64
C ARG A 20 9.17 -1.46 17.14
N GLY A 21 10.12 -1.22 16.25
CA GLY A 21 11.43 -0.66 16.56
C GLY A 21 11.76 0.57 15.73
N THR A 22 12.61 1.44 16.26
CA THR A 22 13.11 2.64 15.58
C THR A 22 13.74 2.26 14.25
N SER A 23 13.20 2.81 13.16
CA SER A 23 13.64 2.50 11.80
C SER A 23 14.81 3.38 11.35
N ASN A 24 15.53 2.99 10.28
CA ASN A 24 16.62 3.81 9.71
C ASN A 24 16.15 5.22 9.30
N ARG A 25 14.86 5.38 8.96
CA ARG A 25 14.27 6.67 8.62
C ARG A 25 14.17 7.61 9.84
N GLU A 26 13.99 7.04 11.03
CA GLU A 26 13.98 7.80 12.28
C GLU A 26 15.40 8.20 12.70
N TRP A 27 16.41 7.34 12.46
CA TRP A 27 17.81 7.63 12.75
C TRP A 27 18.46 8.61 11.77
N TRP A 28 18.14 8.51 10.48
CA TRP A 28 18.70 9.35 9.42
C TRP A 28 17.58 9.96 8.56
N PRO A 29 16.90 11.01 9.04
CA PRO A 29 15.72 11.58 8.37
C PRO A 29 16.03 12.16 6.97
N ASN A 30 17.28 12.54 6.71
CA ASN A 30 17.72 13.11 5.43
C ASN A 30 18.41 12.07 4.51
N GLN A 31 18.38 10.78 4.86
CA GLN A 31 18.93 9.73 4.00
C GLN A 31 18.12 9.59 2.70
N LEU A 32 18.81 9.40 1.57
CA LEU A 32 18.17 9.17 0.28
C LEU A 32 17.24 7.93 0.34
N ASN A 33 15.96 8.14 -0.01
CA ASN A 33 14.94 7.10 0.05
C ASN A 33 14.92 6.25 -1.23
N LEU A 34 15.49 5.05 -1.17
CA LEU A 34 15.47 4.09 -2.28
C LEU A 34 14.18 3.25 -2.32
N ASN A 35 13.30 3.37 -1.32
CA ASN A 35 12.07 2.58 -1.27
C ASN A 35 11.09 2.91 -2.41
N ILE A 36 11.34 3.95 -3.20
CA ILE A 36 10.54 4.26 -4.38
C ILE A 36 10.80 3.29 -5.54
N LEU A 37 12.00 2.70 -5.58
CA LEU A 37 12.44 1.90 -6.73
C LEU A 37 11.88 0.48 -6.74
N HIS A 38 11.41 0.01 -5.58
CA HIS A 38 10.80 -1.32 -5.44
C HIS A 38 9.31 -1.28 -5.11
N GLN A 39 8.67 -0.13 -5.28
CA GLN A 39 7.21 -0.04 -5.15
C GLN A 39 6.56 -0.88 -6.25
N HIS A 40 5.50 -1.62 -5.90
CA HIS A 40 4.73 -2.46 -6.83
C HIS A 40 5.52 -3.60 -7.48
N ALA A 41 6.50 -4.17 -6.77
CA ALA A 41 7.23 -5.34 -7.24
C ALA A 41 6.28 -6.51 -7.60
N PRO A 42 6.57 -7.33 -8.63
CA PRO A 42 5.69 -8.42 -9.05
C PRO A 42 5.32 -9.42 -7.94
N ALA A 43 6.20 -9.64 -6.97
CA ALA A 43 5.95 -10.50 -5.81
C ALA A 43 4.83 -9.99 -4.90
N SER A 44 4.55 -8.68 -4.93
CA SER A 44 3.44 -8.06 -4.18
C SER A 44 2.12 -8.04 -4.96
N ASN A 45 2.12 -8.44 -6.24
CA ASN A 45 0.91 -8.49 -7.06
C ASN A 45 0.20 -9.85 -6.90
N PRO A 46 -1.02 -9.90 -6.35
CA PRO A 46 -1.76 -11.15 -6.18
C PRO A 46 -2.30 -11.75 -7.48
N MET A 47 -2.38 -10.97 -8.57
CA MET A 47 -2.97 -11.41 -9.84
C MET A 47 -2.04 -12.35 -10.63
N GLY A 48 -0.76 -12.45 -10.23
CA GLY A 48 0.23 -13.30 -10.88
C GLY A 48 0.80 -12.73 -12.19
N PRO A 49 1.89 -13.33 -12.71
CA PRO A 49 2.68 -12.77 -13.80
C PRO A 49 2.00 -12.83 -15.18
N GLY A 50 0.98 -13.69 -15.35
CA GLY A 50 0.27 -13.87 -16.62
C GLY A 50 -1.00 -13.01 -16.77
N PHE A 51 -1.37 -12.25 -15.75
CA PHE A 51 -2.63 -11.51 -15.76
C PHE A 51 -2.54 -10.24 -16.62
N ASN A 52 -3.47 -10.09 -17.56
CA ASN A 52 -3.58 -8.90 -18.41
C ASN A 52 -4.92 -8.20 -18.16
N TYR A 53 -4.87 -7.11 -17.38
CA TYR A 53 -6.06 -6.33 -17.04
C TYR A 53 -6.79 -5.78 -18.28
N ALA A 54 -6.06 -5.34 -19.31
CA ALA A 54 -6.68 -4.75 -20.50
C ALA A 54 -7.48 -5.79 -21.30
N GLU A 55 -7.01 -7.04 -21.36
CA GLU A 55 -7.74 -8.13 -22.02
C GLU A 55 -8.97 -8.58 -21.23
N GLU A 56 -8.87 -8.67 -19.91
CA GLU A 56 -10.02 -9.03 -19.07
C GLU A 56 -11.07 -7.92 -19.03
N PHE A 57 -10.66 -6.66 -19.02
CA PHE A 57 -11.58 -5.52 -19.04
C PHE A 57 -12.42 -5.46 -20.33
N LYS A 58 -11.86 -5.87 -21.48
CA LYS A 58 -12.63 -5.92 -22.74
C LYS A 58 -13.76 -6.95 -22.72
N LYS A 59 -13.65 -7.99 -21.89
CA LYS A 59 -14.67 -9.03 -21.72
C LYS A 59 -15.78 -8.60 -20.74
N LEU A 60 -15.57 -7.51 -20.02
CA LEU A 60 -16.50 -7.03 -18.99
C LEU A 60 -17.76 -6.44 -19.63
N ASP A 61 -18.93 -6.83 -19.13
CA ASP A 61 -20.18 -6.18 -19.49
C ASP A 61 -20.30 -4.82 -18.78
N LEU A 62 -19.92 -3.77 -19.50
CA LEU A 62 -19.98 -2.40 -18.99
C LEU A 62 -21.41 -1.87 -18.87
N ALA A 63 -22.38 -2.44 -19.58
CA ALA A 63 -23.77 -2.01 -19.45
C ALA A 63 -24.33 -2.49 -18.11
N ALA A 64 -24.15 -3.78 -17.80
CA ALA A 64 -24.57 -4.35 -16.51
C ALA A 64 -23.93 -3.63 -15.32
N VAL A 65 -22.61 -3.38 -15.35
CA VAL A 65 -21.91 -2.68 -14.25
C VAL A 65 -22.44 -1.26 -14.02
N LYS A 66 -22.85 -0.55 -15.08
CA LYS A 66 -23.37 0.82 -14.95
C LYS A 66 -24.78 0.86 -14.39
N GLU A 67 -25.60 -0.13 -14.70
CA GLU A 67 -26.96 -0.23 -14.15
C GLU A 67 -26.96 -0.65 -12.68
N ASP A 68 -25.94 -1.40 -12.24
CA ASP A 68 -25.78 -1.86 -10.85
C ASP A 68 -25.24 -0.79 -9.88
N LEU A 69 -24.64 0.30 -10.38
CA LEU A 69 -23.94 1.34 -9.58
C LEU A 69 -24.78 2.61 -9.41
#